data_AF-A0A7W6G389-F1
#
_entry.id   AF-A0A7W6G389-F1
#
_cell.length_a   1.000
_cell.length_b   1.000
_cell.length_c   1.000
_cell.angle_alpha   90.00
_cell.angle_beta   90.00
_cell.angle_gamma   90.00
#
_symmetry.space_group_name_H-M   'P 1'
#
loop_
_entity.id
_entity.type
_entity.pdbx_description
1 polymer ?
#
loop_
_entity_poly.entity_id
_entity_poly.type
_entity_poly.pdbx_seq_one_letter_code
_entity_poly.pdbx_strand_id
1 'polypeptide(L)'
;MTRIRQIIRYIKELESGYDRTLEAIPSETLFLRASQPVSGQYLPFDASGVDDEGLEDLISIPTVWKPTEEPTPSRWYPARTKSHSRGSLVNGKTRKAITFSSTYERNLAYMMCASKHVVLVEDQPSAVLIRQEDGTSQHTVDYRATMSTGTVIVVGVRPSDMLEKDGLAFTIGTLDQNLPHGFADGATIITEKEATDARCWNAKSILRALKHSSKTDNDRLRDYASRFHGTVHIRDLLAGWGIPAHGWNAVWCLIHDEILEPVRPDLMLVDAPFVKFNHKN
;
A
#
# COMPACT_ATOMS: atom_id res chain seq x y z
N MET A 1 14.62 -10.44 -7.72
CA MET A 1 15.76 -9.54 -8.02
C MET A 1 16.78 -10.37 -8.78
N THR A 2 17.27 -9.92 -9.94
CA THR A 2 18.23 -10.71 -10.75
C THR A 2 19.64 -10.61 -10.16
N ARG A 3 20.51 -11.60 -10.44
CA ARG A 3 21.92 -11.57 -9.99
C ARG A 3 22.65 -10.31 -10.43
N ILE A 4 22.39 -9.84 -11.66
CA ILE A 4 22.96 -8.60 -12.19
C ILE A 4 22.58 -7.39 -11.32
N ARG A 5 21.30 -7.26 -10.92
CA ARG A 5 20.89 -6.17 -10.02
C ARG A 5 21.56 -6.25 -8.65
N GLN A 6 21.77 -7.46 -8.12
CA GLN A 6 22.48 -7.62 -6.84
C GLN A 6 23.95 -7.19 -6.91
N ILE A 7 24.61 -7.41 -8.05
CA ILE A 7 25.97 -6.96 -8.32
C ILE A 7 26.00 -5.43 -8.45
N ILE A 8 25.11 -4.85 -9.26
CA ILE A 8 25.02 -3.39 -9.42
C ILE A 8 24.78 -2.71 -8.07
N ARG A 9 23.87 -3.26 -7.27
CA ARG A 9 23.62 -2.76 -5.92
C ARG A 9 24.86 -2.87 -5.03
N TYR A 10 25.59 -3.98 -5.10
CA TYR A 10 26.82 -4.15 -4.32
C TYR A 10 27.91 -3.16 -4.73
N ILE A 11 28.07 -2.88 -6.03
CA ILE A 11 29.01 -1.87 -6.53
C ILE A 11 28.65 -0.49 -5.98
N LYS A 12 27.37 -0.11 -6.03
CA LYS A 12 26.89 1.16 -5.45
C LYS A 12 27.09 1.25 -3.94
N GLU A 13 26.88 0.13 -3.24
CA GLU A 13 27.16 0.01 -1.81
C GLU A 13 28.65 0.32 -1.54
N LEU A 14 29.57 -0.29 -2.28
CA LEU A 14 31.02 -0.04 -2.15
C LEU A 14 31.41 1.40 -2.51
N GLU A 15 30.84 1.97 -3.57
CA GLU A 15 31.04 3.37 -3.95
C GLU A 15 30.57 4.35 -2.86
N SER A 16 29.53 3.97 -2.11
CA SER A 16 29.06 4.71 -0.93
C SER A 16 29.89 4.46 0.34
N GLY A 17 30.99 3.69 0.25
CA GLY A 17 31.87 3.37 1.37
C GLY A 17 31.33 2.26 2.28
N TYR A 18 30.37 1.46 1.81
CA TYR A 18 29.73 0.42 2.60
C TYR A 18 29.88 -0.97 1.96
N ASP A 19 30.40 -1.93 2.73
CA ASP A 19 30.54 -3.32 2.30
C ASP A 19 29.68 -4.24 3.15
N ARG A 20 28.56 -4.72 2.58
CA ARG A 20 27.67 -5.67 3.27
C ARG A 20 28.30 -7.04 3.53
N THR A 21 29.38 -7.41 2.84
CA THR A 21 30.03 -8.71 3.04
C THR A 21 30.85 -8.76 4.32
N LEU A 22 31.17 -7.58 4.88
CA LEU A 22 31.82 -7.43 6.18
C LEU A 22 30.83 -7.47 7.35
N GLU A 23 29.52 -7.39 7.09
CA GLU A 23 28.52 -7.55 8.15
C GLU A 23 28.50 -9.00 8.64
N ALA A 24 28.59 -9.17 9.96
CA ALA A 24 28.45 -10.49 10.56
C ALA A 24 27.08 -11.06 10.21
N ILE A 25 27.07 -12.27 9.63
CA ILE A 25 25.83 -13.02 9.44
C ILE A 25 25.28 -13.30 10.86
N PRO A 26 24.03 -12.90 11.17
CA PRO A 26 23.46 -13.15 12.48
C PRO A 26 23.51 -14.65 12.79
N SER A 27 24.10 -15.02 13.93
CA SER A 27 24.09 -16.41 14.42
C SER A 27 22.70 -16.86 14.84
N GLU A 28 21.82 -15.91 15.16
CA GLU A 28 20.45 -16.14 15.60
C GLU A 28 19.45 -15.43 14.69
N THR A 29 18.29 -16.05 14.50
CA THR A 29 17.19 -15.44 13.74
C THR A 29 16.51 -14.39 14.59
N LEU A 30 16.76 -13.11 14.29
CA LEU A 30 16.07 -11.99 14.93
C LEU A 30 14.74 -11.72 14.23
N PHE A 31 13.64 -11.98 14.93
CA PHE A 31 12.30 -11.67 14.43
C PHE A 31 11.92 -10.22 14.75
N LEU A 32 11.28 -9.55 13.79
CA LEU A 32 10.64 -8.27 14.05
C LEU A 32 9.47 -8.46 15.03
N ARG A 33 9.32 -7.54 15.99
CA ARG A 33 8.21 -7.58 16.94
C ARG A 33 6.89 -7.36 16.18
N ALA A 34 5.93 -8.26 16.33
CA ALA A 34 4.60 -8.06 15.78
C ALA A 34 3.87 -7.01 16.62
N SER A 35 3.29 -6.00 15.94
CA SER A 35 2.49 -4.98 16.62
C SER A 35 1.06 -5.47 16.92
N GLN A 36 0.60 -6.47 16.15
CA GLN A 36 -0.75 -7.03 16.19
C GLN A 36 -0.72 -8.53 15.84
N PRO A 37 -1.79 -9.29 16.15
CA PRO A 37 -1.93 -10.67 15.69
C PRO A 37 -1.78 -10.77 14.16
N VAL A 38 -1.11 -11.81 13.70
CA VAL A 38 -0.81 -12.03 12.27
C VAL A 38 -2.09 -12.34 11.47
N SER A 39 -3.11 -12.89 12.12
CA SER A 39 -4.42 -13.22 11.55
C SER A 39 -5.56 -12.68 12.43
N GLY A 40 -6.49 -11.94 11.80
CA GLY A 40 -7.66 -11.39 12.49
C GLY A 40 -7.33 -10.36 13.58
N GLN A 41 -8.35 -9.72 14.13
CA GLN A 41 -8.24 -8.70 15.18
C GLN A 41 -9.15 -9.04 16.35
N TYR A 42 -8.71 -8.66 17.54
CA TYR A 42 -9.61 -8.55 18.66
C TYR A 42 -10.30 -7.19 18.59
N LEU A 43 -11.63 -7.19 18.48
CA LEU A 43 -12.46 -6.01 18.56
C LEU A 43 -13.27 -6.06 19.86
N PRO A 44 -13.57 -4.90 20.48
CA PRO A 44 -14.58 -4.88 21.53
C PRO A 44 -15.89 -5.43 20.97
N PHE A 45 -16.60 -6.21 21.79
CA PHE A 45 -17.92 -6.72 21.46
C PHE A 45 -18.86 -5.54 21.22
N ASP A 46 -19.52 -5.54 20.06
CA ASP A 46 -20.48 -4.51 19.72
C ASP A 46 -21.79 -4.77 20.48
N ALA A 47 -22.05 -3.95 21.49
CA ALA A 47 -23.22 -4.01 22.34
C ALA A 47 -24.40 -3.19 21.80
N SER A 48 -24.28 -2.54 20.64
CA SER A 48 -25.27 -1.57 20.11
C SER A 48 -26.66 -2.13 19.75
N GLY A 49 -26.92 -3.41 20.04
CA GLY A 49 -28.23 -4.06 19.90
C GLY A 49 -28.63 -4.95 21.07
N VAL A 50 -27.95 -4.86 22.21
CA VAL A 50 -28.33 -5.53 23.45
C VAL A 50 -29.08 -4.49 24.30
N ASP A 51 -30.32 -4.79 24.72
CA ASP A 51 -31.05 -3.93 25.66
C ASP A 51 -30.16 -3.64 26.87
N ASP A 52 -30.11 -2.36 27.30
CA ASP A 52 -29.18 -1.81 28.31
C ASP A 52 -29.14 -2.57 29.66
N GLU A 53 -30.04 -3.53 29.89
CA GLU A 53 -30.24 -4.22 31.16
C GLU A 53 -29.16 -5.25 31.58
N GLY A 54 -27.99 -5.33 30.92
CA GLY A 54 -27.01 -6.40 31.23
C GLY A 54 -25.53 -6.09 31.11
N LEU A 55 -25.13 -4.87 30.75
CA LEU A 55 -23.73 -4.51 30.49
C LEU A 55 -23.05 -3.75 31.64
N GLU A 56 -23.82 -3.24 32.60
CA GLU A 56 -23.31 -2.43 33.72
C GLU A 56 -22.47 -3.24 34.73
N ASP A 57 -22.69 -4.56 34.81
CA ASP A 57 -21.96 -5.47 35.73
C ASP A 57 -20.64 -6.02 35.15
N LEU A 58 -20.31 -5.71 33.89
CA LEU A 58 -19.08 -6.18 33.25
C LEU A 58 -17.89 -5.28 33.58
N ILE A 59 -16.89 -5.85 34.26
CA ILE A 59 -15.61 -5.19 34.61
C ILE A 59 -14.87 -4.64 33.37
N SER A 60 -15.10 -5.24 32.20
CA SER A 60 -14.57 -4.78 30.91
C SER A 60 -15.41 -5.32 29.75
N ILE A 61 -15.54 -4.55 28.66
CA ILE A 61 -16.19 -4.99 27.42
C ILE A 61 -15.46 -6.23 26.88
N PRO A 62 -16.14 -7.39 26.69
CA PRO A 62 -15.50 -8.58 26.16
C PRO A 62 -14.97 -8.32 24.75
N THR A 63 -13.84 -8.93 24.39
CA THR A 63 -13.28 -8.81 23.04
C THR A 63 -13.61 -10.03 22.20
N VAL A 64 -14.01 -9.82 20.94
CA VAL A 64 -14.27 -10.87 19.95
C VAL A 64 -13.13 -10.91 18.94
N TRP A 65 -12.67 -12.11 18.60
CA TRP A 65 -11.77 -12.29 17.46
C TRP A 65 -12.54 -12.24 16.15
N LYS A 66 -12.22 -11.25 15.30
CA LYS A 66 -12.76 -11.09 13.94
C LYS A 66 -11.72 -11.56 12.92
N PRO A 67 -12.04 -12.52 12.04
CA PRO A 67 -11.13 -12.98 10.98
C PRO A 67 -10.89 -11.88 9.93
N THR A 68 -9.85 -12.07 9.12
CA THR A 68 -9.68 -11.33 7.87
C THR A 68 -10.86 -11.62 6.95
N GLU A 69 -11.48 -10.58 6.39
CA GLU A 69 -12.63 -10.70 5.50
C GLU A 69 -12.22 -11.13 4.09
N GLU A 70 -13.06 -11.97 3.49
CA GLU A 70 -12.90 -12.39 2.09
C GLU A 70 -13.12 -11.21 1.13
N PRO A 71 -12.54 -11.29 -0.09
CA PRO A 71 -12.80 -10.27 -1.09
C PRO A 71 -14.24 -10.39 -1.57
N THR A 72 -14.88 -9.25 -1.82
CA THR A 72 -16.28 -9.20 -2.29
C THR A 72 -16.41 -8.47 -3.62
N PRO A 73 -15.66 -8.88 -4.67
CA PRO A 73 -15.78 -8.23 -5.97
C PRO A 73 -17.13 -8.58 -6.60
N SER A 74 -17.72 -7.62 -7.31
CA SER A 74 -18.94 -7.89 -8.09
C SER A 74 -18.68 -8.88 -9.23
N ARG A 75 -17.42 -8.95 -9.68
CA ARG A 75 -16.94 -9.83 -10.73
C ARG A 75 -15.65 -10.52 -10.29
N TRP A 76 -15.62 -11.84 -10.36
CA TRP A 76 -14.39 -12.59 -10.13
C TRP A 76 -13.51 -12.62 -11.37
N TYR A 77 -12.19 -12.58 -11.17
CA TYR A 77 -11.25 -12.75 -12.26
C TYR A 77 -11.46 -14.11 -12.95
N PRO A 78 -11.33 -14.20 -14.29
CA PRO A 78 -11.55 -15.45 -15.00
C PRO A 78 -10.49 -16.52 -14.65
N ALA A 79 -10.67 -17.75 -15.14
CA ALA A 79 -9.68 -18.82 -14.96
C ALA A 79 -8.29 -18.43 -15.51
N ARG A 80 -7.23 -18.81 -14.78
CA ARG A 80 -5.84 -18.41 -15.05
C ARG A 80 -5.39 -18.82 -16.46
N THR A 81 -4.86 -17.87 -17.23
CA THR A 81 -4.14 -18.14 -18.49
C THR A 81 -2.63 -17.92 -18.28
N LYS A 82 -1.78 -18.44 -19.18
CA LYS A 82 -0.30 -18.35 -19.06
C LYS A 82 0.23 -16.90 -19.02
N SER A 83 -0.52 -15.93 -19.52
CA SER A 83 -0.06 -14.55 -19.72
C SER A 83 -0.38 -13.59 -18.57
N HIS A 84 -1.36 -13.91 -17.71
CA HIS A 84 -1.86 -12.95 -16.71
C HIS A 84 -1.55 -13.38 -15.26
N SER A 85 -1.04 -12.43 -14.47
CA SER A 85 -0.92 -12.57 -13.02
C SER A 85 -2.27 -12.27 -12.38
N ARG A 86 -2.81 -13.22 -11.62
CA ARG A 86 -4.09 -13.10 -10.92
C ARG A 86 -3.96 -13.57 -9.48
N GLY A 87 -4.74 -13.00 -8.58
CA GLY A 87 -4.77 -13.41 -7.19
C GLY A 87 -5.43 -12.38 -6.30
N SER A 88 -5.15 -12.49 -5.02
CA SER A 88 -5.60 -11.54 -4.00
C SER A 88 -4.45 -11.13 -3.10
N LEU A 89 -4.57 -9.95 -2.50
CA LEU A 89 -3.73 -9.47 -1.42
C LEU A 89 -4.61 -9.06 -0.25
N VAL A 90 -4.08 -9.12 0.97
CA VAL A 90 -4.79 -8.65 2.17
C VAL A 90 -4.38 -7.22 2.48
N ASN A 91 -5.33 -6.30 2.49
CA ASN A 91 -5.10 -4.96 3.02
C ASN A 91 -5.01 -5.05 4.55
N GLY A 92 -3.85 -4.76 5.12
CA GLY A 92 -3.64 -4.83 6.56
C GLY A 92 -4.48 -3.81 7.36
N LYS A 93 -4.90 -2.70 6.74
CA LYS A 93 -5.69 -1.64 7.37
C LYS A 93 -7.15 -2.04 7.51
N THR A 94 -7.77 -2.43 6.40
CA THR A 94 -9.19 -2.83 6.37
C THR A 94 -9.39 -4.32 6.71
N ARG A 95 -8.30 -5.10 6.74
CA ARG A 95 -8.30 -6.56 6.95
C ARG A 95 -9.23 -7.29 5.98
N LYS A 96 -9.35 -6.74 4.77
CA LYS A 96 -10.12 -7.29 3.67
C LYS A 96 -9.18 -7.71 2.55
N ALA A 97 -9.46 -8.84 1.92
CA ALA A 97 -8.77 -9.21 0.71
C ALA A 97 -9.21 -8.34 -0.49
N ILE A 98 -8.29 -8.09 -1.40
CA ILE A 98 -8.48 -7.30 -2.62
C ILE A 98 -7.96 -8.15 -3.78
N THR A 99 -8.78 -8.37 -4.79
CA THR A 99 -8.40 -9.14 -5.99
C THR A 99 -7.71 -8.27 -7.04
N PHE A 100 -6.98 -8.94 -7.93
CA PHE A 100 -6.39 -8.35 -9.13
C PHE A 100 -6.34 -9.38 -10.25
N SER A 101 -6.50 -8.91 -11.48
CA SER A 101 -6.52 -9.69 -12.72
C SER A 101 -5.27 -9.50 -13.58
N SER A 102 -4.40 -8.54 -13.22
CA SER A 102 -3.16 -8.24 -13.92
C SER A 102 -2.03 -7.81 -12.97
N THR A 103 -0.79 -7.80 -13.50
CA THR A 103 0.39 -7.30 -12.77
C THR A 103 0.28 -5.81 -12.44
N TYR A 104 -0.28 -5.00 -13.35
CA TYR A 104 -0.44 -3.56 -13.15
C TYR A 104 -1.50 -3.28 -12.09
N GLU A 105 -2.63 -3.99 -12.12
CA GLU A 105 -3.66 -3.93 -11.07
C GLU A 105 -3.08 -4.30 -9.71
N ARG A 106 -2.31 -5.39 -9.64
CA ARG A 106 -1.61 -5.79 -8.42
C ARG A 106 -0.71 -4.66 -7.89
N ASN A 107 0.07 -4.03 -8.77
CA ASN A 107 0.99 -2.97 -8.39
C ASN A 107 0.23 -1.77 -7.82
N LEU A 108 -0.85 -1.33 -8.49
CA LEU A 108 -1.69 -0.26 -7.99
C LEU A 108 -2.37 -0.63 -6.66
N ALA A 109 -2.91 -1.83 -6.52
CA ALA A 109 -3.57 -2.28 -5.29
C ALA A 109 -2.62 -2.22 -4.08
N TYR A 110 -1.36 -2.67 -4.23
CA TYR A 110 -0.35 -2.49 -3.18
C TYR A 110 -0.11 -1.01 -2.86
N MET A 111 0.01 -0.15 -3.87
CA MET A 111 0.23 1.29 -3.68
C MET A 111 -0.93 1.97 -2.97
N MET A 112 -2.17 1.67 -3.35
CA MET A 112 -3.37 2.20 -2.68
C MET A 112 -3.43 1.75 -1.23
N CYS A 113 -3.20 0.47 -0.94
CA CYS A 113 -3.19 -0.03 0.44
C CYS A 113 -2.07 0.59 1.30
N ALA A 114 -0.92 0.87 0.68
CA ALA A 114 0.22 1.49 1.36
C ALA A 114 0.07 3.00 1.55
N SER A 115 -0.83 3.67 0.84
CA SER A 115 -1.05 5.11 0.97
C SER A 115 -1.77 5.43 2.28
N LYS A 116 -1.29 6.42 3.05
CA LYS A 116 -2.00 6.91 4.24
C LYS A 116 -3.31 7.62 3.88
N HIS A 117 -3.40 8.16 2.66
CA HIS A 117 -4.53 8.92 2.19
C HIS A 117 -5.70 8.09 1.70
N VAL A 118 -5.51 6.78 1.48
CA VAL A 118 -6.57 5.86 1.06
C VAL A 118 -7.03 5.05 2.27
N VAL A 119 -8.30 5.18 2.63
CA VAL A 119 -8.88 4.49 3.79
C VAL A 119 -9.60 3.20 3.41
N LEU A 120 -10.17 3.14 2.21
CA LEU A 120 -10.87 1.96 1.69
C LEU A 120 -10.50 1.75 0.22
N VAL A 121 -10.31 0.48 -0.14
CA VAL A 121 -10.13 0.03 -1.52
C VAL A 121 -11.14 -1.09 -1.76
N GLU A 122 -11.93 -0.93 -2.80
CA GLU A 122 -12.90 -1.90 -3.29
C GLU A 122 -12.45 -2.38 -4.67
N ASP A 123 -12.27 -3.69 -4.84
CA ASP A 123 -11.93 -4.32 -6.10
C ASP A 123 -13.19 -4.68 -6.91
N GLN A 124 -13.18 -4.32 -8.19
CA GLN A 124 -14.28 -4.60 -9.13
C GLN A 124 -15.66 -4.32 -8.53
N PRO A 125 -15.95 -3.06 -8.11
CA PRO A 125 -17.25 -2.68 -7.55
C PRO A 125 -18.38 -2.95 -8.56
N SER A 126 -19.63 -2.85 -8.10
CA SER A 126 -20.82 -3.04 -8.95
C SER A 126 -20.68 -2.30 -10.28
N ALA A 127 -21.03 -2.98 -11.37
CA ALA A 127 -20.96 -2.39 -12.70
C ALA A 127 -21.82 -1.12 -12.79
N VAL A 128 -21.26 -0.08 -13.40
CA VAL A 128 -21.97 1.16 -13.70
C VAL A 128 -22.53 1.10 -15.12
N LEU A 129 -23.73 1.63 -15.30
CA LEU A 129 -24.34 1.80 -16.61
C LEU A 129 -23.79 3.09 -17.23
N ILE A 130 -23.05 2.95 -18.32
CA ILE A 130 -22.54 4.08 -19.10
C ILE A 130 -23.42 4.23 -20.32
N ARG A 131 -23.95 5.44 -20.53
CA ARG A 131 -24.63 5.79 -21.79
C ARG A 131 -23.57 6.10 -22.85
N GLN A 132 -23.65 5.42 -23.97
CA GLN A 132 -22.86 5.60 -25.17
C GLN A 132 -23.79 6.01 -26.32
N GLU A 133 -23.24 6.53 -27.42
CA GLU A 133 -24.05 6.99 -28.57
C GLU A 133 -24.86 5.85 -29.22
N ASP A 134 -24.41 4.60 -29.09
CA ASP A 134 -25.02 3.40 -29.64
C ASP A 134 -25.89 2.59 -28.64
N GLY A 135 -25.96 3.01 -27.37
CA GLY A 135 -26.73 2.33 -26.34
C GLY A 135 -26.20 2.51 -24.92
N THR A 136 -26.75 1.75 -23.97
CA THR A 136 -26.21 1.72 -22.59
C THR A 136 -25.38 0.46 -22.43
N SER A 137 -24.11 0.60 -22.04
CA SER A 137 -23.21 -0.52 -21.75
C SER A 137 -22.90 -0.61 -20.25
N GLN A 138 -22.78 -1.83 -19.74
CA GLN A 138 -22.31 -2.05 -18.37
C GLN A 138 -20.79 -2.04 -18.34
N HIS A 139 -20.22 -1.25 -17.44
CA HIS A 139 -18.79 -1.16 -17.25
C HIS A 139 -18.42 -1.41 -15.78
N THR A 140 -17.47 -2.31 -15.56
CA THR A 140 -16.87 -2.54 -14.24
C THR A 140 -15.51 -1.86 -14.22
N VAL A 141 -15.37 -0.87 -13.35
CA VAL A 141 -14.06 -0.26 -13.06
C VAL A 141 -13.20 -1.22 -12.24
N ASP A 142 -11.88 -1.12 -12.35
CA ASP A 142 -10.98 -2.07 -11.66
C ASP A 142 -10.97 -1.85 -10.15
N TYR A 143 -10.91 -0.58 -9.70
CA TYR A 143 -10.92 -0.22 -8.29
C TYR A 143 -11.78 1.02 -8.00
N ARG A 144 -12.34 1.05 -6.79
CA ARG A 144 -12.92 2.25 -6.17
C ARG A 144 -12.20 2.51 -4.86
N ALA A 145 -11.69 3.72 -4.69
CA ALA A 145 -10.89 4.11 -3.54
C ALA A 145 -11.58 5.25 -2.79
N THR A 146 -11.76 5.07 -1.48
CA THR A 146 -12.19 6.17 -0.59
C THR A 146 -10.96 6.79 0.04
N MET A 147 -10.85 8.09 -0.10
CA MET A 147 -9.77 8.90 0.47
C MET A 147 -10.10 9.28 1.92
N SER A 148 -9.07 9.57 2.70
CA SER A 148 -9.18 10.08 4.08
C SER A 148 -9.97 11.39 4.21
N THR A 149 -10.09 12.15 3.11
CA THR A 149 -10.92 13.36 3.01
C THR A 149 -12.40 13.07 2.82
N GLY A 150 -12.78 11.80 2.64
CA GLY A 150 -14.13 11.37 2.25
C GLY A 150 -14.35 11.31 0.74
N THR A 151 -13.44 11.87 -0.06
CA THR A 151 -13.52 11.84 -1.53
C THR A 151 -13.43 10.40 -2.05
N VAL A 152 -14.29 10.02 -2.97
CA VAL A 152 -14.32 8.70 -3.60
C VAL A 152 -13.90 8.82 -5.05
N ILE A 153 -12.90 8.06 -5.47
CA ILE A 153 -12.45 8.03 -6.86
C ILE A 153 -12.49 6.61 -7.41
N VAL A 154 -12.78 6.48 -8.70
CA VAL A 154 -12.66 5.20 -9.41
C VAL A 154 -11.39 5.21 -10.25
N VAL A 155 -10.70 4.07 -10.26
CA VAL A 155 -9.41 3.93 -10.92
C VAL A 155 -9.45 2.75 -11.87
N GLY A 156 -9.23 3.03 -13.15
CA GLY A 156 -8.95 2.02 -14.16
C GLY A 156 -7.44 1.81 -14.32
N VAL A 157 -7.02 0.58 -14.59
CA VAL A 157 -5.60 0.24 -14.80
C VAL A 157 -5.39 -0.26 -16.21
N ARG A 158 -4.60 0.49 -16.99
CA ARG A 158 -4.40 0.18 -18.41
C ARG A 158 -2.98 0.47 -18.88
N PRO A 159 -2.38 -0.44 -19.68
CA PRO A 159 -1.09 -0.17 -20.30
C PRO A 159 -1.13 1.07 -21.20
N SER A 160 -0.06 1.87 -21.20
CA SER A 160 -0.03 3.13 -21.97
C SER A 160 -0.14 2.91 -23.48
N ASP A 161 0.32 1.78 -24.00
CA ASP A 161 0.22 1.40 -25.42
C ASP A 161 -1.20 0.99 -25.85
N MET A 162 -2.09 0.71 -24.89
CA MET A 162 -3.51 0.41 -25.14
C MET A 162 -4.38 1.67 -25.08
N LEU A 163 -3.90 2.77 -24.49
CA LEU A 163 -4.69 4.00 -24.37
C LEU A 163 -5.02 4.63 -25.73
N GLU A 164 -4.08 4.56 -26.68
CA GLU A 164 -4.24 5.10 -28.02
C GLU A 164 -5.06 4.18 -28.95
N LYS A 165 -5.04 2.86 -28.70
CA LYS A 165 -5.67 1.86 -29.56
C LYS A 165 -7.17 1.69 -29.31
N ASP A 166 -7.60 1.84 -28.06
CA ASP A 166 -8.96 1.46 -27.65
C ASP A 166 -9.94 2.63 -27.54
N GLY A 167 -9.57 3.83 -28.03
CA GLY A 167 -10.39 5.05 -27.82
C GLY A 167 -10.59 5.36 -26.33
N LEU A 168 -9.66 4.94 -25.48
CA LEU A 168 -9.93 4.78 -24.06
C LEU A 168 -9.99 6.10 -23.28
N ALA A 169 -9.32 7.15 -23.78
CA ALA A 169 -9.47 8.51 -23.28
C ALA A 169 -10.93 9.00 -23.41
N PHE A 170 -11.62 8.58 -24.48
CA PHE A 170 -13.05 8.81 -24.65
C PHE A 170 -13.85 8.03 -23.61
N THR A 171 -13.56 6.74 -23.40
CA THR A 171 -14.25 5.91 -22.39
C THR A 171 -14.14 6.47 -20.97
N ILE A 172 -13.00 7.08 -20.61
CA ILE A 172 -12.81 7.65 -19.26
C ILE A 172 -13.36 9.06 -19.13
N GLY A 173 -13.19 9.91 -20.15
CA GLY A 173 -13.93 11.17 -20.18
C GLY A 173 -15.44 10.93 -20.11
N THR A 174 -15.91 9.85 -20.74
CA THR A 174 -17.31 9.40 -20.67
C THR A 174 -17.64 8.84 -19.28
N LEU A 175 -16.77 8.03 -18.66
CA LEU A 175 -16.97 7.57 -17.27
C LEU A 175 -17.10 8.78 -16.35
N ASP A 176 -16.11 9.66 -16.33
CA ASP A 176 -16.06 10.82 -15.43
C ASP A 176 -17.31 11.71 -15.56
N GLN A 177 -17.81 11.90 -16.79
CA GLN A 177 -19.03 12.66 -17.07
C GLN A 177 -20.33 11.90 -16.79
N ASN A 178 -20.32 10.56 -16.80
CA ASN A 178 -21.51 9.72 -16.70
C ASN A 178 -21.51 8.79 -15.48
N LEU A 179 -20.65 9.05 -14.48
CA LEU A 179 -20.71 8.31 -13.22
C LEU A 179 -22.09 8.50 -12.58
N PRO A 180 -22.76 7.42 -12.15
CA PRO A 180 -24.01 7.57 -11.41
C PRO A 180 -23.79 8.44 -10.16
N HIS A 181 -24.75 9.33 -9.88
CA HIS A 181 -24.69 10.19 -8.71
C HIS A 181 -24.46 9.37 -7.43
N GLY A 182 -23.45 9.74 -6.64
CA GLY A 182 -23.07 9.04 -5.41
C GLY A 182 -22.20 7.79 -5.59
N PHE A 183 -21.85 7.39 -6.83
CA PHE A 183 -20.93 6.28 -7.05
C PHE A 183 -19.48 6.69 -6.78
N ALA A 184 -19.02 7.80 -7.35
CA ALA A 184 -17.71 8.40 -7.06
C ALA A 184 -17.71 9.88 -7.48
N ASP A 185 -16.77 10.64 -6.92
CA ASP A 185 -16.55 12.07 -7.19
C ASP A 185 -15.68 12.32 -8.43
N GLY A 186 -15.06 11.27 -8.96
CA GLY A 186 -14.30 11.35 -10.22
C GLY A 186 -13.68 10.01 -10.64
N ALA A 187 -13.20 9.97 -11.88
CA ALA A 187 -12.56 8.82 -12.49
C ALA A 187 -11.14 9.13 -12.99
N THR A 188 -10.22 8.18 -12.85
CA THR A 188 -8.86 8.30 -13.41
C THR A 188 -8.36 6.97 -13.98
N ILE A 189 -7.43 7.06 -14.94
CA ILE A 189 -6.58 5.93 -15.36
C ILE A 189 -5.23 6.02 -14.68
N ILE A 190 -4.71 4.85 -14.34
CA ILE A 190 -3.31 4.65 -13.98
C ILE A 190 -2.68 3.67 -14.97
N THR A 191 -1.49 4.00 -15.45
CA THR A 191 -0.72 3.16 -16.36
C THR A 191 0.48 2.54 -15.66
N GLU A 192 1.21 1.69 -16.37
CA GLU A 192 2.49 1.13 -15.91
C GLU A 192 3.56 2.19 -15.63
N LYS A 193 3.41 3.40 -16.20
CA LYS A 193 4.32 4.53 -15.96
C LYS A 193 4.13 5.10 -14.55
N GLU A 194 2.91 5.11 -14.03
CA GLU A 194 2.63 5.54 -12.66
C GLU A 194 2.67 4.36 -11.68
N ALA A 195 2.13 3.20 -12.01
CA ALA A 195 2.12 1.98 -11.17
C ALA A 195 3.36 1.10 -11.39
N THR A 196 4.54 1.70 -11.28
CA THR A 196 5.81 1.03 -11.57
C THR A 196 6.11 -0.12 -10.59
N ASP A 197 6.91 -1.08 -11.03
CA ASP A 197 7.37 -2.19 -10.19
C ASP A 197 8.17 -1.70 -8.96
N ALA A 198 8.94 -0.62 -9.11
CA ALA A 198 9.70 -0.03 -8.02
C ALA A 198 8.79 0.57 -6.95
N ARG A 199 7.76 1.33 -7.35
CA ARG A 199 6.75 1.87 -6.43
C ARG A 199 5.97 0.77 -5.73
N CYS A 200 5.58 -0.29 -6.46
CA CYS A 200 4.96 -1.48 -5.87
C CYS A 200 5.88 -2.17 -4.84
N TRP A 201 7.18 -2.28 -5.12
CA TRP A 201 8.14 -2.86 -4.18
C TRP A 201 8.25 -2.04 -2.90
N ASN A 202 8.31 -0.71 -3.02
CA ASN A 202 8.30 0.20 -1.87
C ASN A 202 6.98 0.07 -1.08
N ALA A 203 5.83 0.03 -1.76
CA ALA A 203 4.52 -0.14 -1.15
C ALA A 203 4.40 -1.46 -0.36
N LYS A 204 4.92 -2.56 -0.89
CA LYS A 204 5.02 -3.85 -0.18
C LYS A 204 5.88 -3.75 1.08
N SER A 205 6.99 -3.02 1.00
CA SER A 205 7.90 -2.81 2.14
C SER A 205 7.23 -2.00 3.23
N ILE A 206 6.49 -0.94 2.86
CA ILE A 206 5.63 -0.17 3.77
C ILE A 206 4.60 -1.08 4.45
N LEU A 207 3.79 -1.81 3.69
CA LEU A 207 2.75 -2.67 4.24
C LEU A 207 3.30 -3.75 5.18
N ARG A 208 4.49 -4.29 4.88
CA ARG A 208 5.19 -5.21 5.77
C ARG A 208 5.63 -4.52 7.06
N ALA A 209 6.19 -3.32 6.97
CA ALA A 209 6.67 -2.59 8.13
C ALA A 209 5.53 -2.20 9.09
N LEU A 210 4.38 -1.81 8.55
CA LEU A 210 3.19 -1.47 9.36
C LEU A 210 2.71 -2.64 10.23
N LYS A 211 2.80 -3.89 9.75
CA LYS A 211 2.46 -5.09 10.54
C LYS A 211 3.36 -5.27 11.77
N HIS A 212 4.61 -4.81 11.67
CA HIS A 212 5.64 -4.95 12.68
C HIS A 212 6.10 -3.58 13.21
N SER A 213 5.20 -2.60 13.24
CA SER A 213 5.51 -1.25 13.68
C SER A 213 5.86 -1.24 15.18
N SER A 214 6.79 -0.37 15.55
CA SER A 214 7.27 -0.21 16.93
C SER A 214 7.23 1.27 17.26
N LYS A 215 6.35 1.68 18.16
CA LYS A 215 6.18 3.10 18.51
C LYS A 215 7.51 3.70 18.99
N THR A 216 8.23 2.97 19.85
CA THR A 216 9.53 3.39 20.38
C THR A 216 10.57 3.60 19.28
N ASP A 217 10.68 2.70 18.31
CA ASP A 217 11.64 2.83 17.22
C ASP A 217 11.25 3.96 16.25
N ASN A 218 9.95 4.10 15.97
CA ASN A 218 9.41 5.15 15.12
C ASN A 218 9.64 6.55 15.72
N ASP A 219 9.35 6.72 17.01
CA ASP A 219 9.56 7.98 17.72
C ASP A 219 11.05 8.33 17.80
N ARG A 220 11.90 7.36 18.14
CA ARG A 220 13.36 7.55 18.15
C ARG A 220 13.89 8.02 16.80
N LEU A 221 13.45 7.37 15.70
CA LEU A 221 13.89 7.77 14.36
C LEU A 221 13.35 9.14 13.97
N ARG A 222 12.08 9.44 14.29
CA ARG A 222 11.46 10.75 14.02
C ARG A 222 12.25 11.87 14.70
N ASP A 223 12.51 11.73 15.99
CA ASP A 223 13.23 12.73 16.78
C ASP A 223 14.64 12.97 16.24
N TYR A 224 15.34 11.90 15.85
CA TYR A 224 16.67 12.02 15.27
C TYR A 224 16.64 12.64 13.87
N ALA A 225 15.74 12.17 13.00
CA ALA A 225 15.62 12.64 11.62
C ALA A 225 15.18 14.11 11.52
N SER A 226 14.38 14.59 12.48
CA SER A 226 13.92 16.00 12.54
C SER A 226 15.05 17.02 12.62
N ARG A 227 16.25 16.61 13.06
CA ARG A 227 17.42 17.48 13.20
C ARG A 227 18.11 17.76 11.86
N PHE A 228 17.82 16.97 10.84
CA PHE A 228 18.45 17.07 9.53
C PHE A 228 17.65 17.98 8.59
N HIS A 229 18.38 18.80 7.84
CA HIS A 229 17.84 19.62 6.77
C HIS A 229 18.42 19.13 5.45
N GLY A 230 17.55 18.92 4.45
CA GLY A 230 17.94 18.41 3.14
C GLY A 230 17.91 16.89 3.04
N THR A 231 18.75 16.35 2.17
CA THR A 231 18.80 14.93 1.82
C THR A 231 19.82 14.19 2.67
N VAL A 232 19.43 13.06 3.25
CA VAL A 232 20.30 12.19 4.04
C VAL A 232 20.20 10.76 3.53
N HIS A 233 21.33 10.06 3.54
CA HIS A 233 21.35 8.63 3.25
C HIS A 233 20.81 7.84 4.45
N ILE A 234 19.96 6.84 4.20
CA ILE A 234 19.30 6.09 5.28
C ILE A 234 20.32 5.45 6.23
N ARG A 235 21.48 5.00 5.75
CA ARG A 235 22.50 4.43 6.65
C ARG A 235 23.03 5.42 7.67
N ASP A 236 23.13 6.70 7.32
CA ASP A 236 23.60 7.73 8.24
C ASP A 236 22.53 8.04 9.29
N LEU A 237 21.25 8.00 8.90
CA LEU A 237 20.12 8.08 9.85
C LEU A 237 20.10 6.88 10.80
N LEU A 238 20.57 5.72 10.33
CA LEU A 238 20.61 4.49 11.11
C LEU A 238 21.97 4.25 11.78
N ALA A 239 22.92 5.19 11.69
CA ALA A 239 24.20 5.11 12.38
C ALA A 239 23.94 5.13 13.90
N GLY A 240 24.43 4.11 14.61
CA GLY A 240 24.19 3.95 16.06
C GLY A 240 22.93 3.18 16.45
N TRP A 241 22.24 2.57 15.50
CA TRP A 241 21.23 1.56 15.81
C TRP A 241 21.91 0.23 16.16
N GLY A 242 21.61 -0.31 17.35
CA GLY A 242 22.15 -1.61 17.75
C GLY A 242 21.68 -2.77 16.87
N ILE A 243 20.44 -2.68 16.37
CA ILE A 243 19.85 -3.65 15.43
C ILE A 243 19.35 -2.88 14.20
N PRO A 244 20.08 -2.92 13.06
CA PRO A 244 19.72 -2.16 11.86
C PRO A 244 18.32 -2.47 11.30
N ALA A 245 17.84 -3.71 11.48
CA ALA A 245 16.52 -4.13 11.00
C ALA A 245 15.37 -3.34 11.64
N HIS A 246 15.48 -2.96 12.93
CA HIS A 246 14.47 -2.12 13.58
C HIS A 246 14.46 -0.71 12.99
N GLY A 247 15.64 -0.17 12.68
CA GLY A 247 15.78 1.13 12.03
C GLY A 247 15.18 1.17 10.64
N TRP A 248 15.46 0.15 9.82
CA TRP A 248 14.86 0.01 8.51
C TRP A 248 13.34 -0.11 8.56
N ASN A 249 12.81 -0.85 9.54
CA ASN A 249 11.36 -0.96 9.72
C ASN A 249 10.74 0.41 10.08
N ALA A 250 11.38 1.17 10.96
CA ALA A 250 10.95 2.51 11.33
C ALA A 250 10.98 3.48 10.14
N VAL A 251 12.00 3.41 9.27
CA VAL A 251 12.07 4.22 8.03
C VAL A 251 10.82 4.05 7.19
N TRP A 252 10.38 2.81 6.94
CA TRP A 252 9.18 2.54 6.16
C TRP A 252 7.90 3.04 6.83
N CYS A 253 7.80 2.96 8.15
CA CYS A 253 6.68 3.52 8.90
C CYS A 253 6.64 5.06 8.78
N LEU A 254 7.78 5.72 8.92
CA LEU A 254 7.85 7.18 8.78
C LEU A 254 7.64 7.65 7.33
N ILE A 255 7.95 6.83 6.33
CA ILE A 255 7.57 7.10 4.93
C ILE A 255 6.06 7.00 4.75
N HIS A 256 5.42 5.98 5.32
CA HIS A 256 3.96 5.88 5.29
C HIS A 256 3.29 7.10 5.92
N ASP A 257 3.81 7.57 7.05
CA ASP A 257 3.27 8.72 7.77
C ASP A 257 3.62 10.05 7.08
N GLU A 258 4.44 10.01 6.02
CA GLU A 258 5.00 11.15 5.27
C GLU A 258 5.83 12.10 6.13
N ILE A 259 6.47 11.56 7.16
CA ILE A 259 7.49 12.25 7.96
C ILE A 259 8.85 12.18 7.24
N LEU A 260 9.12 11.05 6.58
CA LEU A 260 10.25 10.90 5.67
C LEU A 260 9.75 10.82 4.23
N GLU A 261 10.36 11.59 3.35
CA GLU A 261 10.06 11.56 1.92
C GLU A 261 11.24 10.94 1.14
N PRO A 262 11.04 9.84 0.40
CA PRO A 262 12.04 9.33 -0.53
C PRO A 262 12.42 10.39 -1.57
N VAL A 263 13.71 10.58 -1.80
CA VAL A 263 14.18 11.54 -2.84
C VAL A 263 13.88 11.04 -4.25
N ARG A 264 13.90 9.71 -4.43
CA ARG A 264 13.59 9.04 -5.71
C ARG A 264 12.48 8.01 -5.51
N PRO A 265 11.21 8.45 -5.35
CA PRO A 265 10.09 7.55 -5.13
C PRO A 265 9.80 6.64 -6.33
N ASP A 266 10.32 7.00 -7.51
CA ASP A 266 10.28 6.22 -8.75
C ASP A 266 11.22 5.01 -8.74
N LEU A 267 12.20 4.97 -7.83
CA LEU A 267 13.14 3.87 -7.66
C LEU A 267 12.84 3.07 -6.39
N MET A 268 13.37 1.85 -6.34
CA MET A 268 13.34 1.07 -5.10
C MET A 268 14.19 1.80 -4.06
N LEU A 269 13.65 2.04 -2.86
CA LEU A 269 14.38 2.77 -1.82
C LEU A 269 15.71 2.11 -1.48
N VAL A 270 15.79 0.78 -1.56
CA VAL A 270 17.05 0.04 -1.33
C VAL A 270 18.11 0.25 -2.42
N ASP A 271 17.73 0.73 -3.61
CA ASP A 271 18.64 1.02 -4.73
C ASP A 271 18.98 2.52 -4.82
N ALA A 272 18.16 3.37 -4.18
CA ALA A 272 18.37 4.82 -4.03
C ALA A 272 17.97 5.27 -2.59
N PRO A 273 18.76 4.88 -1.57
CA PRO A 273 18.40 4.97 -0.14
C PRO A 273 18.60 6.37 0.45
N PHE A 274 17.99 7.37 -0.19
CA PHE A 274 18.04 8.76 0.23
C PHE A 274 16.64 9.26 0.57
N VAL A 275 16.53 9.91 1.71
CA VAL A 275 15.29 10.51 2.21
C VAL A 275 15.54 11.94 2.65
N LYS A 276 14.48 12.73 2.72
CA LYS A 276 14.46 14.03 3.39
C LYS A 276 13.40 14.03 4.47
N PHE A 277 13.61 14.80 5.53
CA PHE A 277 12.60 15.01 6.56
C PHE A 277 11.55 16.02 6.06
N ASN A 278 10.28 15.69 6.22
CA ASN A 278 9.17 16.57 5.87
C ASN A 278 8.81 17.47 7.06
N HIS A 279 9.33 18.69 7.04
CA HIS A 279 9.07 19.71 8.06
C HIS A 279 7.66 20.34 8.01
N LYS A 280 6.80 19.89 7.08
CA LYS A 280 5.43 20.41 6.94
C LYS A 280 4.37 19.61 7.70
N ASN A 281 4.74 18.44 8.25
CA ASN A 281 3.86 17.55 9.01
C ASN A 281 4.09 17.67 10.51
#